data_AF-D1YK63-F1
#
_entry.id   AF-D1YK63-F1
#
_cell.length_a   1.000
_cell.length_b   1.000
_cell.length_c   1.000
_cell.angle_alpha   90.00
_cell.angle_beta   90.00
_cell.angle_gamma   90.00
#
_symmetry.space_group_name_H-M   'P 1'
#
loop_
_entity.id
_entity.type
_entity.pdbx_description
1 polymer ?
#
loop_
_entity_poly.entity_id
_entity_poly.type
_entity_poly.pdbx_seq_one_letter_code
_entity_poly.pdbx_strand_id
1 'polypeptide(L)'
;MAIIPVGIAFNWMKFAQLGDIGLYFRLLRLIRLAGLVGMLKDILHTHGILYVIYFSIAFLMLGSVAISITEHVSLDQAFWWAITTASTVGYGDISRHTISPQSLLGKLVILAMILIGVGVMGIVTSSLTAYLMRRNEGKVSIKDKDAELTLILDKLDRLEQQNKLLAEQNQNLQKQIQELKDTHTPSEWNKFKDWIEKKKR
;
A
#
# COMPACT_ATOMS: atom_id res chain seq x y z
N MET A 1 30.28 62.16 2.55
CA MET A 1 30.37 60.92 1.77
C MET A 1 30.81 59.81 2.70
N ALA A 2 30.04 58.72 2.75
CA ALA A 2 29.91 57.81 3.88
C ALA A 2 31.18 56.98 4.19
N ILE A 3 31.56 56.97 5.47
CA ILE A 3 32.47 56.01 6.08
C ILE A 3 31.68 54.72 6.25
N ILE A 4 31.85 53.76 5.35
CA ILE A 4 31.28 52.43 5.52
C ILE A 4 32.14 51.70 6.57
N PRO A 5 31.60 51.31 7.74
CA PRO A 5 32.40 50.69 8.78
C PRO A 5 32.83 49.30 8.34
N VAL A 6 34.15 49.14 8.13
CA VAL A 6 34.80 47.86 7.78
C VAL A 6 34.53 46.77 8.85
N GLY A 7 34.00 47.14 10.01
CA GLY A 7 33.55 46.22 11.06
C GLY A 7 32.36 45.33 10.68
N ILE A 8 31.50 45.73 9.73
CA ILE A 8 30.33 44.92 9.33
C ILE A 8 30.76 43.71 8.48
N ALA A 9 31.76 43.90 7.61
CA ALA A 9 32.34 42.83 6.80
C ALA A 9 33.15 41.82 7.64
N PHE A 10 33.76 42.28 8.74
CA PHE A 10 34.57 41.42 9.61
C PHE A 10 33.70 40.46 10.47
N ASN A 11 32.49 40.87 10.86
CA ASN A 11 31.57 39.99 11.59
C ASN A 11 30.98 38.87 10.72
N TRP A 12 30.84 39.07 9.40
CA TRP A 12 30.41 38.02 8.47
C TRP A 12 31.42 36.86 8.37
N MET A 13 32.71 37.16 8.52
CA MET A 13 33.77 36.14 8.50
C MET A 13 33.77 35.29 9.78
N LYS A 14 33.38 35.87 10.93
CA LYS A 14 33.15 35.13 12.17
C LYS A 14 31.89 34.25 12.11
N PHE A 15 30.86 34.67 11.37
CA PHE A 15 29.71 33.81 11.04
C PHE A 15 30.09 32.61 10.17
N ALA A 16 31.10 32.73 9.29
CA ALA A 16 31.62 31.60 8.52
C ALA A 16 32.52 30.66 9.36
N GLN A 17 33.10 31.15 10.46
CA GLN A 17 33.85 30.35 11.44
C GLN A 17 32.97 29.65 12.48
N LEU A 18 31.65 29.91 12.50
CA LEU A 18 30.64 29.04 13.13
C LEU A 18 30.45 27.76 12.29
N GLY A 19 31.57 27.09 11.96
CA GLY A 19 31.64 25.83 11.20
C GLY A 19 30.97 24.65 11.92
N ASP A 20 30.48 24.84 13.14
CA ASP A 20 29.68 23.85 13.86
C ASP A 20 28.28 23.65 13.28
N ILE A 21 27.80 24.54 12.40
CA ILE A 21 26.55 24.33 11.65
C ILE A 21 26.72 23.20 10.60
N GLY A 22 27.95 22.98 10.12
CA GLY A 22 28.29 21.86 9.24
C GLY A 22 28.18 20.49 9.92
N LEU A 23 28.38 20.42 11.25
CA LEU A 23 28.15 19.20 12.03
C LEU A 23 26.67 18.84 12.10
N TYR A 24 25.77 19.82 12.27
CA TYR A 24 24.32 19.58 12.21
C TYR A 24 23.87 19.09 10.82
N PHE A 25 24.49 19.58 9.74
CA PHE A 25 24.30 19.02 8.40
C PHE A 25 24.75 17.55 8.28
N ARG A 26 25.83 17.17 8.97
CA ARG A 26 26.31 15.78 9.04
C ARG A 26 25.34 14.87 9.80
N LEU A 27 24.76 15.34 10.91
CA LEU A 27 23.69 14.64 11.63
C LEU A 27 22.40 14.55 10.81
N LEU A 28 22.02 15.59 10.06
CA LEU A 28 20.88 15.54 9.13
C LEU A 28 21.08 14.49 8.02
N ARG A 29 22.32 14.28 7.57
CA ARG A 29 22.66 13.21 6.62
C ARG A 29 22.44 11.82 7.23
N LEU A 30 22.81 11.65 8.49
CA LEU A 30 22.58 10.41 9.25
C LEU A 30 21.08 10.16 9.52
N ILE A 31 20.29 11.21 9.80
CA ILE A 31 18.84 11.09 9.95
C ILE A 31 18.17 10.70 8.62
N ARG A 32 18.61 11.25 7.48
CA ARG A 32 18.14 10.82 6.15
C ARG A 32 18.53 9.36 5.84
N LEU A 33 19.74 8.95 6.21
CA LEU A 33 20.19 7.56 6.08
C LEU A 33 19.40 6.61 6.99
N ALA A 34 19.12 7.01 8.23
CA ALA A 34 18.27 6.24 9.14
C ALA A 34 16.84 6.11 8.60
N GLY A 35 16.30 7.16 7.98
CA GLY A 35 15.02 7.09 7.25
C GLY A 35 15.04 6.16 6.04
N LEU A 36 16.15 6.10 5.29
CA LEU A 36 16.38 5.13 4.23
C LEU A 36 16.44 3.69 4.76
N VAL A 37 17.10 3.48 5.90
CA VAL A 37 17.17 2.17 6.57
C VAL A 37 15.79 1.75 7.08
N GLY A 38 15.01 2.68 7.65
CA GLY A 38 13.62 2.44 8.05
C GLY A 38 12.73 2.05 6.86
N MET A 39 12.87 2.78 5.75
CA MET A 39 12.20 2.45 4.48
C MET A 39 12.62 1.06 3.95
N LEU A 40 13.92 0.74 3.99
CA LEU A 40 14.41 -0.59 3.60
C LEU A 40 13.83 -1.69 4.51
N LYS A 41 13.75 -1.43 5.82
CA LYS A 41 13.23 -2.38 6.80
C LYS A 41 11.75 -2.65 6.58
N ASP A 42 10.95 -1.62 6.31
CA ASP A 42 9.52 -1.76 6.00
C ASP A 42 9.30 -2.51 4.69
N ILE A 43 10.14 -2.27 3.67
CA ILE A 43 10.12 -3.03 2.42
C ILE A 43 10.48 -4.50 2.72
N LEU A 44 11.58 -4.75 3.43
CA LEU A 44 12.07 -6.09 3.80
C LEU A 44 11.11 -6.88 4.70
N HIS A 45 10.26 -6.22 5.49
CA HIS A 45 9.31 -6.91 6.38
C HIS A 45 8.12 -7.56 5.65
N THR A 46 7.99 -7.32 4.34
CA THR A 46 7.06 -8.06 3.48
C THR A 46 7.52 -9.52 3.42
N HIS A 47 6.77 -10.44 4.03
CA HIS A 47 7.20 -11.82 4.31
C HIS A 47 7.69 -12.63 3.09
N GLY A 48 7.34 -12.21 1.86
CA GLY A 48 7.82 -12.83 0.62
C GLY A 48 9.20 -12.36 0.14
N ILE A 49 9.64 -11.13 0.45
CA ILE A 49 10.88 -10.57 -0.11
C ILE A 49 12.11 -11.20 0.54
N LEU A 50 12.08 -11.43 1.86
CA LEU A 50 13.17 -12.13 2.56
C LEU A 50 13.37 -13.54 2.02
N TYR A 51 12.28 -14.26 1.71
CA TYR A 51 12.36 -15.58 1.09
C TYR A 51 13.01 -15.52 -0.29
N VAL A 52 12.64 -14.54 -1.13
CA VAL A 52 13.23 -14.31 -2.45
C VAL A 52 14.72 -13.95 -2.37
N ILE A 53 15.11 -13.16 -1.37
CA ILE A 53 16.52 -12.82 -1.13
C ILE A 53 17.31 -14.06 -0.69
N TYR A 54 16.79 -14.84 0.25
CA TYR A 54 17.45 -16.07 0.71
C TYR A 54 17.56 -17.09 -0.43
N PHE A 55 16.48 -17.27 -1.20
CA PHE A 55 16.46 -18.14 -2.36
C PHE A 55 17.46 -17.68 -3.43
N SER A 56 17.53 -16.38 -3.72
CA SER A 56 18.47 -15.86 -4.74
C SER A 56 19.93 -16.00 -4.31
N ILE A 57 20.26 -15.77 -3.03
CA ILE A 57 21.61 -16.03 -2.49
C ILE A 57 21.97 -17.52 -2.59
N ALA A 58 21.06 -18.41 -2.18
CA ALA A 58 21.28 -19.86 -2.29
C ALA A 58 21.48 -20.29 -3.75
N PHE A 59 20.69 -19.73 -4.67
CA PHE A 59 20.80 -20.02 -6.09
C PHE A 59 22.10 -19.49 -6.71
N LEU A 60 22.55 -18.30 -6.30
CA LEU A 60 23.84 -17.73 -6.71
C LEU A 60 25.01 -18.62 -6.28
N MET A 61 24.97 -19.13 -5.04
CA MET A 61 25.97 -20.07 -4.55
C MET A 61 25.96 -21.38 -5.35
N LEU A 62 24.77 -21.96 -5.58
CA LEU A 62 24.61 -23.18 -6.37
C LEU A 62 25.11 -23.00 -7.81
N GLY A 63 24.75 -21.91 -8.47
CA GLY A 63 25.18 -21.63 -9.83
C GLY A 63 26.68 -21.33 -9.94
N SER A 64 27.27 -20.67 -8.94
CA SER A 64 28.73 -20.49 -8.85
C SER A 64 29.46 -21.83 -8.75
N VAL A 65 29.00 -22.74 -7.88
CA VAL A 65 29.58 -24.09 -7.76
C VAL A 65 29.42 -24.89 -9.05
N ALA A 66 28.23 -24.84 -9.68
CA ALA A 66 27.98 -25.53 -10.95
C ALA A 66 28.91 -25.05 -12.08
N ILE A 67 29.16 -23.75 -12.16
CA ILE A 67 30.08 -23.15 -13.14
C ILE A 67 31.53 -23.49 -12.82
N SER A 68 31.92 -23.42 -11.54
CA SER A 68 33.28 -23.79 -11.10
C SER A 68 33.62 -25.24 -11.47
N ILE A 69 32.68 -26.18 -11.32
CA ILE A 69 32.87 -27.58 -11.70
C ILE A 69 32.89 -27.76 -13.22
N THR A 70 31.95 -27.13 -13.94
CA THR A 70 31.80 -27.34 -15.39
C THR A 70 32.98 -26.74 -16.17
N GLU A 71 33.44 -25.57 -15.75
CA GLU A 71 34.37 -24.73 -16.51
C GLU A 71 35.75 -24.63 -15.81
N HIS A 72 35.95 -25.40 -14.73
CA HIS A 72 37.22 -25.54 -14.01
C HIS A 72 37.83 -24.20 -13.56
N VAL A 73 36.97 -23.24 -13.24
CA VAL A 73 37.36 -21.93 -12.69
C VAL A 73 37.30 -21.95 -11.17
N SER A 74 38.09 -21.08 -10.53
CA SER A 74 38.05 -20.91 -9.10
C SER A 74 36.69 -20.37 -8.61
N LEU A 75 36.26 -20.78 -7.42
CA LEU A 75 34.93 -20.45 -6.89
C LEU A 75 34.70 -18.95 -6.72
N ASP A 76 35.75 -18.20 -6.39
CA ASP A 76 35.74 -16.73 -6.29
C ASP A 76 35.39 -16.08 -7.65
N GLN A 77 36.00 -16.56 -8.73
CA GLN A 77 35.71 -16.06 -10.08
C GLN A 77 34.29 -16.44 -10.53
N ALA A 78 33.87 -17.67 -10.29
CA ALA A 78 32.51 -18.12 -10.60
C ALA A 78 31.44 -17.34 -9.80
N PHE A 79 31.73 -17.02 -8.54
CA PHE A 79 30.84 -16.25 -7.68
C PHE A 79 30.74 -14.79 -8.14
N TRP A 80 31.87 -14.16 -8.47
CA TRP A 80 31.87 -12.81 -9.05
C TRP A 80 31.07 -12.74 -10.35
N TRP A 81 31.26 -13.73 -11.24
CA TRP A 81 30.48 -13.82 -12.47
C TRP A 81 28.98 -14.00 -12.21
N ALA A 82 28.60 -14.87 -11.26
CA ALA A 82 27.20 -15.11 -10.92
C ALA A 82 26.52 -13.83 -10.38
N ILE A 83 27.20 -13.10 -9.49
CA ILE A 83 26.69 -11.83 -8.95
C ILE A 83 26.49 -10.80 -10.06
N THR A 84 27.51 -10.56 -10.89
CA THR A 84 27.46 -9.53 -11.95
C THR A 84 26.44 -9.85 -13.03
N THR A 85 26.19 -11.13 -13.30
CA THR A 85 25.15 -11.61 -14.22
C THR A 85 23.77 -11.45 -13.61
N ALA A 86 23.55 -11.89 -12.37
CA ALA A 86 22.25 -11.75 -11.70
C ALA A 86 21.88 -10.28 -11.43
N SER A 87 22.87 -9.41 -11.20
CA SER A 87 22.67 -7.97 -11.09
C SER A 87 22.47 -7.28 -12.44
N THR A 88 22.49 -8.02 -13.56
CA THR A 88 22.37 -7.52 -14.94
C THR A 88 23.46 -6.53 -15.37
N VAL A 89 24.58 -6.47 -14.64
CA VAL A 89 25.71 -5.58 -14.95
C VAL A 89 26.56 -6.16 -16.07
N GLY A 90 26.87 -7.46 -15.98
CA GLY A 90 27.48 -8.25 -17.06
C GLY A 90 28.77 -7.67 -17.63
N TYR A 91 29.81 -7.50 -16.82
CA TYR A 91 31.10 -6.95 -17.28
C TYR A 91 31.77 -7.75 -18.41
N GLY A 92 31.44 -9.04 -18.56
CA GLY A 92 31.88 -9.87 -19.69
C GLY A 92 33.37 -10.26 -19.67
N ASP A 93 34.07 -9.95 -18.59
CA ASP A 93 35.47 -10.28 -18.32
C ASP A 93 35.67 -11.79 -18.15
N ILE A 94 34.80 -12.44 -17.37
CA ILE A 94 34.86 -13.89 -17.10
C ILE A 94 34.13 -14.68 -18.18
N SER A 95 33.10 -14.11 -18.82
CA SER A 95 32.26 -14.83 -19.79
C SER A 95 33.02 -15.30 -21.04
N ARG A 96 34.14 -14.66 -21.39
CA ARG A 96 34.92 -14.96 -22.60
C ARG A 96 35.85 -16.18 -22.45
N HIS A 97 36.30 -16.45 -21.23
CA HIS A 97 37.20 -17.56 -20.91
C HIS A 97 36.48 -18.74 -20.24
N THR A 98 35.33 -18.50 -19.63
CA THR A 98 34.64 -19.47 -18.75
C THR A 98 33.42 -20.11 -19.38
N ILE A 99 33.00 -19.75 -20.60
CA ILE A 99 31.80 -20.35 -21.20
C ILE A 99 32.22 -21.11 -22.44
N SER A 100 32.50 -22.39 -22.27
CA SER A 100 32.69 -23.28 -23.40
C SER A 100 31.37 -23.44 -24.17
N PRO A 101 31.29 -23.06 -25.46
CA PRO A 101 30.05 -23.14 -26.24
C PRO A 101 29.46 -24.56 -26.38
N GLN A 102 30.22 -25.57 -25.97
CA GLN A 102 29.96 -27.00 -26.13
C GLN A 102 29.17 -27.61 -24.95
N SER A 103 29.11 -26.97 -23.77
CA SER A 103 28.45 -27.53 -22.58
C SER A 103 26.94 -27.22 -22.55
N LEU A 104 26.10 -28.25 -22.69
CA LEU A 104 24.65 -28.13 -22.58
C LEU A 104 24.20 -27.76 -21.15
N LEU A 105 24.87 -28.33 -20.14
CA LEU A 105 24.57 -28.09 -18.73
C LEU A 105 24.87 -26.65 -18.32
N GLY A 106 26.01 -26.10 -18.76
CA GLY A 106 26.40 -24.71 -18.48
C GLY A 106 25.40 -23.70 -19.02
N LYS A 107 24.90 -23.91 -20.25
CA LYS A 107 23.88 -23.04 -20.86
C LYS A 107 22.58 -23.01 -20.07
N LEU A 108 22.15 -24.15 -19.53
CA LEU A 108 20.91 -24.24 -18.76
C LEU A 108 21.04 -23.50 -17.42
N VAL A 109 22.20 -23.61 -16.75
CA VAL A 109 22.49 -22.87 -15.52
C VAL A 109 22.53 -21.36 -15.79
N ILE A 110 23.17 -20.92 -16.87
CA ILE A 110 23.23 -19.52 -17.28
C ILE A 110 21.83 -18.96 -17.53
N LEU A 111 21.00 -19.68 -18.29
CA LEU A 111 19.63 -19.28 -18.58
C LEU A 111 18.81 -19.13 -17.28
N ALA A 112 18.90 -20.10 -16.37
CA ALA A 112 18.21 -20.03 -15.09
C ALA A 112 18.70 -18.84 -14.23
N MET A 113 20.01 -18.56 -14.25
CA MET A 113 20.61 -17.43 -13.53
C MET A 113 20.07 -16.09 -14.03
N ILE A 114 19.96 -15.92 -15.34
CA ILE A 114 19.42 -14.70 -15.96
C ILE A 114 17.95 -14.51 -15.57
N LEU A 115 17.14 -15.58 -15.67
CA LEU A 115 15.71 -15.52 -15.30
C LEU A 115 15.52 -15.13 -13.82
N ILE A 116 16.33 -15.68 -12.93
CA ILE A 116 16.27 -15.36 -11.50
C ILE A 116 16.76 -13.94 -11.23
N GLY A 117 17.85 -13.51 -11.84
CA GLY A 117 18.35 -12.13 -11.70
C GLY A 117 17.31 -11.09 -12.10
N VAL A 118 16.70 -11.25 -13.27
CA VAL A 118 15.62 -10.36 -13.75
C VAL A 118 14.38 -10.45 -12.86
N GLY A 119 14.01 -11.66 -12.42
CA GLY A 119 12.88 -11.86 -11.51
C GLY A 119 13.05 -11.14 -10.17
N VAL A 120 14.25 -11.22 -9.57
CA VAL A 120 14.58 -10.50 -8.33
C VAL A 120 14.50 -8.99 -8.53
N MET A 121 15.05 -8.45 -9.62
CA MET A 121 14.94 -7.02 -9.93
C MET A 121 13.49 -6.57 -10.13
N GLY A 122 12.65 -7.39 -10.75
CA GLY A 122 11.22 -7.15 -10.90
C GLY A 122 10.50 -7.09 -9.54
N ILE A 123 10.79 -8.02 -8.64
CA ILE A 123 10.21 -8.05 -7.29
C ILE A 123 10.66 -6.84 -6.48
N VAL A 124 11.94 -6.47 -6.53
CA VAL A 124 12.47 -5.27 -5.85
C VAL A 124 11.79 -4.01 -6.38
N THR A 125 11.66 -3.88 -7.70
CA THR A 125 11.00 -2.73 -8.34
C THR A 125 9.51 -2.65 -7.97
N SER A 126 8.81 -3.79 -8.00
CA SER A 126 7.40 -3.88 -7.59
C SER A 126 7.21 -3.50 -6.13
N SER A 127 8.08 -3.98 -5.25
CA SER A 127 8.02 -3.69 -3.81
C SER A 127 8.30 -2.22 -3.52
N LEU A 128 9.26 -1.63 -4.23
CA LEU A 128 9.53 -0.20 -4.15
C LEU A 128 8.33 0.62 -4.64
N THR A 129 7.74 0.22 -5.77
CA THR A 129 6.55 0.87 -6.32
C THR A 129 5.37 0.78 -5.35
N ALA A 130 5.13 -0.39 -4.77
CA ALA A 130 4.10 -0.61 -3.76
C ALA A 130 4.32 0.25 -2.52
N TYR A 131 5.55 0.39 -2.04
CA TYR A 131 5.88 1.29 -0.94
C TYR A 131 5.60 2.76 -1.27
N LEU A 132 5.99 3.22 -2.47
CA LEU A 132 5.72 4.58 -2.93
C LEU A 132 4.22 4.86 -3.09
N MET A 133 3.47 3.91 -3.65
CA MET A 133 2.02 4.00 -3.77
C MET A 133 1.36 4.04 -2.39
N ARG A 134 1.72 3.15 -1.46
CA ARG A 134 1.14 3.12 -0.10
C ARG A 134 1.38 4.43 0.67
N ARG A 135 2.51 5.09 0.45
CA ARG A 135 2.82 6.41 1.03
C ARG A 135 1.96 7.54 0.45
N ASN A 136 1.60 7.47 -0.83
CA ASN A 136 0.72 8.44 -1.48
C ASN A 136 -0.76 8.14 -1.20
N GLU A 137 -1.17 6.88 -1.30
CA GLU A 137 -2.53 6.40 -1.01
C GLU A 137 -2.89 6.58 0.46
N GLY A 138 -1.95 6.45 1.41
CA GLY A 138 -2.25 6.70 2.83
C GLY A 138 -2.76 8.12 3.12
N LYS A 139 -2.44 9.10 2.27
CA LYS A 139 -2.97 10.48 2.39
C LYS A 139 -4.30 10.69 1.65
N VAL A 140 -4.50 9.98 0.54
CA VAL A 140 -5.71 10.07 -0.29
C VAL A 140 -6.84 9.21 0.32
N SER A 141 -6.52 7.96 0.67
CA SER A 141 -7.45 6.99 1.25
C SER A 141 -8.02 7.42 2.60
N ILE A 142 -7.27 8.15 3.45
CA ILE A 142 -7.84 8.65 4.72
C ILE A 142 -8.92 9.69 4.45
N LYS A 143 -8.69 10.65 3.54
CA LYS A 143 -9.71 11.63 3.15
C LYS A 143 -10.94 10.97 2.51
N ASP A 144 -10.73 10.00 1.64
CA ASP A 144 -11.83 9.33 0.94
C ASP A 144 -12.65 8.45 1.89
N LYS A 145 -11.99 7.75 2.82
CA LYS A 145 -12.65 6.94 3.86
C LYS A 145 -13.45 7.80 4.84
N ASP A 146 -12.92 8.96 5.23
CA ASP A 146 -13.63 9.89 6.11
C ASP A 146 -14.89 10.42 5.41
N ALA A 147 -14.79 10.78 4.12
CA ALA A 147 -15.94 11.19 3.32
C ALA A 147 -16.97 10.07 3.15
N GLU A 148 -16.53 8.84 2.88
CA GLU A 148 -17.42 7.68 2.79
C GLU A 148 -18.12 7.38 4.13
N LEU A 149 -17.39 7.47 5.25
CA LEU A 149 -17.94 7.27 6.59
C LEU A 149 -19.01 8.32 6.91
N THR A 150 -18.77 9.59 6.57
CA THR A 150 -19.78 10.64 6.75
C THR A 150 -21.05 10.40 5.92
N LEU A 151 -20.92 9.88 4.69
CA LEU A 151 -22.08 9.50 3.87
C LEU A 151 -22.86 8.32 4.44
N ILE A 152 -22.16 7.32 5.00
CA ILE A 152 -22.80 6.18 5.64
C ILE A 152 -23.59 6.63 6.87
N LEU A 153 -23.03 7.53 7.68
CA LEU A 153 -23.72 8.10 8.84
C LEU A 153 -24.96 8.90 8.43
N ASP A 154 -24.88 9.75 7.41
CA ASP A 154 -26.05 10.49 6.88
C ASP A 154 -27.15 9.54 6.38
N LYS A 155 -26.77 8.46 5.67
CA LYS A 155 -27.75 7.44 5.24
C LYS A 155 -28.39 6.73 6.43
N LEU A 156 -27.65 6.47 7.50
CA LEU A 156 -28.17 5.82 8.70
C LEU A 156 -29.21 6.72 9.39
N ASP A 157 -28.91 8.01 9.54
CA ASP A 157 -29.83 8.99 10.12
C ASP A 157 -31.12 9.12 9.29
N ARG A 158 -31.00 9.15 7.96
CA ARG A 158 -32.17 9.17 7.06
C ARG A 158 -33.03 7.93 7.19
N LEU A 159 -32.43 6.74 7.28
CA LEU A 159 -33.15 5.48 7.46
C LEU A 159 -33.85 5.44 8.83
N GLU A 160 -33.21 5.95 9.88
CA GLU A 160 -33.84 6.07 11.20
C GLU A 160 -35.05 7.01 11.17
N GLN A 161 -34.92 8.17 10.51
CA GLN A 161 -36.03 9.10 10.33
C GLN A 161 -37.18 8.48 9.53
N GLN A 162 -36.88 7.77 8.44
CA GLN A 162 -37.89 7.06 7.65
C GLN A 162 -38.62 6.01 8.49
N ASN A 163 -37.91 5.23 9.31
CA ASN A 163 -38.53 4.26 10.20
C ASN A 163 -39.45 4.93 11.24
N LYS A 164 -39.05 6.07 11.81
CA LYS A 164 -39.89 6.85 12.73
C LYS A 164 -41.17 7.35 12.04
N LEU A 165 -41.05 7.91 10.84
CA LEU A 165 -42.20 8.38 10.06
C LEU A 165 -43.15 7.23 9.68
N LEU A 166 -42.61 6.08 9.26
CA LEU A 166 -43.41 4.89 8.98
C LEU A 166 -44.15 4.39 10.23
N ALA A 167 -43.51 4.44 11.40
CA ALA A 167 -44.15 4.08 12.66
C ALA A 167 -45.31 5.03 13.01
N GLU A 168 -45.13 6.34 12.82
CA GLU A 168 -46.19 7.34 13.00
C GLU A 168 -47.34 7.15 12.01
N GLN A 169 -47.05 6.90 10.73
CA GLN A 169 -48.07 6.60 9.72
C GLN A 169 -48.88 5.36 10.09
N ASN A 170 -48.22 4.29 10.53
CA ASN A 170 -48.91 3.09 10.99
C ASN A 170 -49.83 3.37 12.19
N GLN A 171 -49.38 4.17 13.17
CA GLN A 171 -50.23 4.58 14.28
C GLN A 171 -51.43 5.43 13.83
N ASN A 172 -51.23 6.35 12.89
CA ASN A 172 -52.31 7.20 12.38
C ASN A 172 -53.33 6.38 11.59
N LEU A 173 -52.89 5.44 10.75
CA LEU A 173 -53.78 4.51 10.05
C LEU A 173 -54.58 3.65 11.04
N GLN A 174 -53.95 3.16 12.12
CA GLN A 174 -54.67 2.45 13.17
C GLN A 174 -55.73 3.31 13.85
N LYS A 175 -55.43 4.59 14.12
CA LYS A 175 -56.41 5.55 14.66
C LYS A 175 -57.57 5.78 13.69
N GLN A 176 -57.30 5.99 12.41
CA GLN A 176 -58.34 6.16 11.39
C GLN A 176 -59.24 4.92 11.28
N ILE A 177 -58.65 3.72 11.31
CA ILE A 177 -59.43 2.47 11.32
C ILE A 177 -60.32 2.40 12.57
N GLN A 178 -59.83 2.83 13.72
CA GLN A 178 -60.59 2.84 14.97
C GLN A 178 -61.72 3.87 14.94
N GLU A 179 -61.45 5.11 14.51
CA GLU A 179 -62.46 6.16 14.34
C GLU A 179 -63.54 5.75 13.33
N LEU A 180 -63.15 5.11 12.22
CA LEU A 180 -64.11 4.56 11.25
C LEU A 180 -64.97 3.44 11.86
N LYS A 181 -64.42 2.57 12.71
CA LYS A 181 -65.22 1.56 13.43
C LYS A 181 -66.20 2.20 14.42
N ASP A 182 -65.74 3.21 15.15
CA ASP A 182 -66.52 3.90 16.17
C ASP A 182 -67.66 4.74 15.56
N THR A 183 -67.44 5.31 14.37
CA THR A 183 -68.49 6.04 13.61
C THR A 183 -69.49 5.11 12.94
N HIS A 184 -69.11 3.89 12.54
CA HIS A 184 -69.97 3.01 11.74
C HIS A 184 -70.72 1.88 12.46
N THR A 185 -70.63 1.70 13.78
CA THR A 185 -71.38 0.62 14.48
C THR A 185 -71.71 0.98 15.92
N PRO A 186 -72.90 0.66 16.52
CA PRO A 186 -73.98 -0.27 16.15
C PRO A 186 -75.37 0.38 15.89
N SER A 187 -75.50 1.70 16.04
CA SER A 187 -76.81 2.41 15.95
C SER A 187 -77.45 2.32 14.56
N GLU A 188 -76.69 2.62 13.51
CA GLU A 188 -77.21 2.58 12.13
C GLU A 188 -77.43 1.15 11.65
N TRP A 189 -76.57 0.21 12.08
CA TRP A 189 -76.71 -1.18 11.70
C TRP A 189 -77.91 -1.86 12.35
N ASN A 190 -78.20 -1.52 13.62
CA ASN A 190 -79.43 -1.92 14.28
C ASN A 190 -80.67 -1.25 13.66
N LYS A 191 -80.61 0.04 13.32
CA LYS A 191 -81.70 0.73 12.60
C LYS A 191 -82.00 0.11 11.23
N PHE A 192 -80.95 -0.24 10.48
CA PHE A 192 -81.09 -0.90 9.19
C PHE A 192 -81.69 -2.31 9.34
N LYS A 193 -81.23 -3.06 10.34
CA LYS A 193 -81.76 -4.39 10.66
C LYS A 193 -83.24 -4.32 11.07
N ASP A 194 -83.61 -3.39 11.93
CA ASP A 194 -85.00 -3.11 12.33
C ASP A 194 -85.87 -2.71 11.13
N TRP A 195 -85.34 -1.87 10.23
CA TRP A 195 -86.05 -1.47 9.00
C TRP A 195 -86.31 -2.68 8.09
N ILE A 196 -85.35 -3.59 7.94
CA ILE A 196 -85.53 -4.83 7.16
C ILE A 196 -86.56 -5.75 7.82
N GLU A 197 -86.50 -5.96 9.14
CA GLU A 197 -87.46 -6.83 9.83
C GLU A 197 -88.88 -6.29 9.77
N LYS A 198 -89.05 -4.98 9.88
CA LYS A 198 -90.37 -4.32 9.81
C LYS A 198 -90.99 -4.38 8.41
N LYS A 199 -90.18 -4.49 7.35
CA LYS A 199 -90.65 -4.63 5.96
C LYS A 199 -90.99 -6.08 5.59
N LYS A 200 -90.64 -7.05 6.44
CA LYS A 200 -90.86 -8.48 6.23
C LYS A 200 -92.08 -9.02 7.00
N ARG A 201 -92.74 -8.21 7.82
CA ARG A 201 -94.09 -8.43 8.38
C ARG A 201 -95.12 -7.68 7.56
#